data_AF-A0A8B7DXV1-F1
#
_entry.id   AF-A0A8B7DXV1-F1
#
_cell.length_a   1.000
_cell.length_b   1.000
_cell.length_c   1.000
_cell.angle_alpha   90.00
_cell.angle_beta   90.00
_cell.angle_gamma   90.00
#
_symmetry.space_group_name_H-M   'P 1'
#
loop_
_entity.id
_entity.type
_entity.pdbx_description
1 polymer ?
#
loop_
_entity_poly.entity_id
_entity_poly.type
_entity_poly.pdbx_seq_one_letter_code
_entity_poly.pdbx_strand_id
1 'polypeptide(L)'
;MGYFCVFCESILVSLKTVSDLLKHFHYRHGITSTQNCKISCRQGGCCRTYDNVHSLKIHLYRKHPIDPHLEYNDINISPIESNGELMDQLGIYTAAHIDKDNRNTIFSSELNGEKIKEMILDVLMTLRCRNTSEVIIQYVGKSIQNILSTVIESVQKTIQNDETDAGRVSDVLNDIECECVKCSLITSSYLQRKHLQQKGMVAPIKITVGFRSEMLHKVSKNNVMSYRNETMHDAEQYKNHPLYKKHPNALQLQLYCDDFETVNPLGSKTKVHKVCAVYLSIKNVNIKKCSKLTNIYPVIYCFSADVAKYGYEKLLKPLIKDLVALEKGVKLYINENYICIYGAVVMWSGDNLALHQIFGFSSNFIANKSCHYCYTTKEQMQHTFYEEGLVLRTKEHHIADCQALFSEANSNKLSGVYKQNPLSELQYFSVLDNICPDLMHDILEGCLQYELKIVLHRLLLINCLLTIEEFNG
;
A
#
# COMPACT_ATOMS: atom_id res chain seq x y z
N MET A 1 18.65 39.24 13.74
CA MET A 1 19.15 38.53 12.53
C MET A 1 18.41 37.21 12.42
N GLY A 2 17.96 36.82 11.23
CA GLY A 2 17.32 35.52 10.97
C GLY A 2 18.19 34.63 10.09
N TYR A 3 17.79 33.37 9.92
CA TYR A 3 18.50 32.42 9.06
C TYR A 3 18.02 32.50 7.60
N PHE A 4 18.94 32.43 6.65
CA PHE A 4 18.63 32.32 5.21
C PHE A 4 18.21 30.89 4.86
N CYS A 5 17.04 30.70 4.25
CA CYS A 5 16.69 29.41 3.70
C CYS A 5 17.11 29.35 2.22
N VAL A 6 17.99 28.42 1.88
CA VAL A 6 18.44 28.22 0.49
C VAL A 6 17.33 27.75 -0.45
N PHE A 7 16.31 27.08 0.08
CA PHE A 7 15.19 26.57 -0.71
C PHE A 7 14.05 27.59 -0.87
N CYS A 8 13.94 28.56 0.05
CA CYS A 8 13.02 29.69 -0.08
C CYS A 8 13.69 30.94 -0.68
N GLU A 9 15.00 30.88 -0.94
CA GLU A 9 15.86 31.99 -1.36
C GLU A 9 15.65 33.30 -0.59
N SER A 10 15.34 33.20 0.70
CA SER A 10 14.95 34.34 1.53
C SER A 10 15.44 34.22 2.97
N ILE A 11 15.62 35.37 3.63
CA ILE A 11 15.98 35.45 5.05
C ILE A 11 14.71 35.31 5.88
N LEU A 12 14.66 34.28 6.72
CA LEU A 12 13.54 33.98 7.61
C LEU A 12 13.82 34.59 8.98
N VAL A 13 13.33 35.82 9.16
CA VAL A 13 13.56 36.64 10.37
C VAL A 13 12.95 36.02 11.64
N SER A 14 11.95 35.14 11.48
CA SER A 14 11.30 34.42 12.59
C SER A 14 12.12 33.27 13.16
N LEU A 15 13.14 32.78 12.45
CA LEU A 15 13.96 31.64 12.88
C LEU A 15 15.16 32.16 13.66
N LYS A 16 15.22 31.82 14.96
CA LYS A 16 16.21 32.37 15.89
C LYS A 16 17.35 31.40 16.19
N THR A 17 17.16 30.10 15.96
CA THR A 17 18.17 29.07 16.23
C THR A 17 18.45 28.19 15.00
N VAL A 18 19.61 27.54 14.98
CA VAL A 18 19.92 26.50 13.98
C VAL A 18 18.85 25.39 13.98
N SER A 19 18.31 25.07 15.16
CA SER A 19 17.22 24.09 15.32
C SER A 19 15.96 24.52 14.58
N ASP A 20 15.60 25.81 14.63
CA ASP A 20 14.43 26.35 13.92
C ASP A 20 14.61 26.28 12.40
N LEU A 21 15.82 26.54 11.90
CA LEU A 21 16.14 26.37 10.48
C LEU A 21 16.02 24.91 10.02
N LEU A 22 16.50 23.96 10.84
CA LEU A 22 16.39 22.54 10.52
C LEU A 22 14.96 22.02 10.59
N LYS A 23 14.16 22.50 11.55
CA LYS A 23 12.70 22.23 11.60
C LYS A 23 12.02 22.81 10.36
N HIS A 24 12.39 24.02 9.94
CA HIS A 24 11.87 24.62 8.72
C HIS A 24 12.19 23.77 7.48
N PHE A 25 13.43 23.25 7.33
CA PHE A 25 13.78 22.32 6.25
C PHE A 25 12.92 21.05 6.27
N HIS A 26 12.68 20.51 7.46
CA HIS A 26 11.86 19.32 7.62
C HIS A 26 10.38 19.57 7.26
N TYR A 27 9.76 20.59 7.83
CA TYR A 27 8.32 20.82 7.70
C TYR A 27 7.91 21.53 6.40
N ARG A 28 8.76 22.37 5.82
CA ARG A 28 8.43 23.12 4.59
C ARG A 28 9.00 22.51 3.32
N HIS A 29 10.13 21.81 3.41
CA HIS A 29 10.79 21.24 2.24
C HIS A 29 10.84 19.70 2.26
N GLY A 30 10.35 19.06 3.33
CA GLY A 30 10.38 17.61 3.46
C GLY A 30 11.79 17.03 3.60
N ILE A 31 12.78 17.87 3.87
CA ILE A 31 14.19 17.48 3.90
C ILE A 31 14.54 16.96 5.30
N THR A 32 14.91 15.68 5.37
CA THR A 32 15.26 14.99 6.61
C THR A 32 16.77 14.90 6.81
N SER A 33 17.20 14.70 8.06
CA SER A 33 18.62 14.58 8.43
C SER A 33 19.36 13.41 7.77
N THR A 34 18.62 12.41 7.27
CA THR A 34 19.15 11.18 6.67
C THR A 34 19.17 11.19 5.14
N GLN A 35 18.70 12.28 4.51
CA GLN A 35 18.59 12.36 3.06
C GLN A 35 19.89 12.90 2.44
N ASN A 36 20.41 12.19 1.43
CA ASN A 36 21.53 12.66 0.63
C ASN A 36 21.03 13.77 -0.31
N CYS A 37 21.42 15.00 -0.03
CA CYS A 37 21.03 16.19 -0.78
C CYS A 37 22.17 17.20 -0.71
N LYS A 38 22.59 17.73 -1.88
CA LYS A 38 23.61 18.79 -1.93
C LYS A 38 23.01 20.12 -1.54
N ILE A 39 23.40 20.64 -0.37
CA ILE A 39 22.85 21.87 0.21
C ILE A 39 23.97 22.88 0.44
N SER A 40 23.78 24.12 -0.04
CA SER A 40 24.70 25.23 0.24
C SER A 40 24.27 26.01 1.48
N CYS A 41 25.22 26.42 2.32
CA CYS A 41 24.96 27.07 3.60
C CYS A 41 24.35 28.48 3.44
N ARG A 42 25.00 29.33 2.65
CA ARG A 42 24.61 30.72 2.32
C ARG A 42 24.33 31.66 3.50
N GLN A 43 24.57 31.23 4.75
CA GLN A 43 24.44 32.09 5.91
C GLN A 43 25.55 33.11 5.97
N GLY A 44 25.20 34.40 6.08
CA GLY A 44 26.17 35.49 6.18
C GLY A 44 27.21 35.50 5.04
N GLY A 45 26.84 35.02 3.85
CA GLY A 45 27.76 34.91 2.69
C GLY A 45 28.61 33.63 2.64
N CYS A 46 28.33 32.61 3.46
CA CYS A 46 29.06 31.34 3.43
C CYS A 46 28.79 30.53 2.14
N CYS A 47 29.84 30.24 1.36
CA CYS A 47 29.77 29.51 0.09
C CYS A 47 29.98 27.98 0.20
N ARG A 48 29.98 27.41 1.41
CA ARG A 48 30.22 25.97 1.60
C ARG A 48 28.99 25.13 1.24
N THR A 49 29.24 23.97 0.63
CA THR A 49 28.22 23.00 0.21
C THR A 49 28.45 21.66 0.90
N TYR A 50 27.36 20.98 1.25
CA TYR A 50 27.36 19.73 2.02
C TYR A 50 26.46 18.69 1.34
N ASP A 51 26.87 17.42 1.35
CA ASP A 51 26.13 16.33 0.70
C ASP A 51 24.96 15.77 1.53
N ASN A 52 24.84 16.21 2.79
CA ASN A 52 23.72 15.87 3.66
C ASN A 52 23.48 16.95 4.73
N VAL A 53 22.27 16.92 5.28
CA VAL A 53 21.79 17.88 6.29
C VAL A 53 22.54 17.75 7.61
N HIS A 54 23.05 16.55 7.94
CA HIS A 54 23.82 16.32 9.17
C HIS A 54 25.15 17.09 9.16
N SER A 55 25.89 17.04 8.05
CA SER A 55 27.13 17.80 7.88
C SER A 55 26.89 19.31 7.86
N LEU A 56 25.80 19.75 7.22
CA LEU A 56 25.39 21.16 7.25
C LEU A 56 25.02 21.60 8.68
N LYS A 57 24.29 20.77 9.42
CA LYS A 57 23.93 21.01 10.83
C LYS A 57 25.17 21.27 11.68
N ILE A 58 26.18 20.39 11.61
CA ILE A 58 27.44 20.54 12.36
C ILE A 58 28.12 21.87 12.01
N HIS A 59 28.16 22.22 10.72
CA HIS A 59 28.73 23.49 10.28
C HIS A 59 27.98 24.71 10.82
N LEU A 60 26.64 24.71 10.75
CA LEU A 60 25.80 25.81 11.21
C LEU A 60 25.99 26.05 12.71
N TYR A 61 26.03 25.00 13.52
CA TYR A 61 26.30 25.12 14.96
C TYR A 61 27.69 25.67 15.27
N ARG A 62 28.70 25.36 14.44
CA ARG A 62 30.09 25.76 14.68
C ARG A 62 30.46 27.15 14.15
N LYS A 63 29.87 27.57 13.03
CA LYS A 63 30.29 28.80 12.31
C LYS A 63 29.21 29.85 12.19
N HIS A 64 27.95 29.49 12.43
CA HIS A 64 26.81 30.41 12.43
C HIS A 64 25.88 30.22 13.64
N PRO A 65 26.39 30.06 14.88
CA PRO A 65 25.55 30.10 16.07
C PRO A 65 25.08 31.54 16.29
N ILE A 66 23.76 31.76 16.35
CA ILE A 66 23.20 33.07 16.72
C ILE A 66 23.17 33.24 18.25
N ASP A 67 23.44 32.18 19.03
CA ASP A 67 23.50 32.20 20.50
C ASP A 67 24.92 31.81 20.99
N PRO A 68 25.67 32.70 21.69
CA PRO A 68 27.07 32.47 22.05
C PRO A 68 27.33 31.58 23.27
N HIS A 69 26.31 31.12 24.01
CA HIS A 69 26.51 30.45 25.32
C HIS A 69 26.63 28.91 25.29
N LEU A 70 27.12 28.34 24.20
CA LEU A 70 27.52 26.92 24.15
C LEU A 70 29.04 26.82 24.02
N GLU A 71 29.74 26.87 25.15
CA GLU A 71 31.12 26.41 25.23
C GLU A 71 31.14 24.87 25.08
N TYR A 72 31.65 24.41 23.96
CA TYR A 72 31.95 23.00 23.72
C TYR A 72 33.46 22.83 23.83
N ASN A 73 33.91 22.21 24.92
CA ASN A 73 35.27 21.71 25.04
C ASN A 73 35.51 20.63 23.96
N ASP A 74 36.48 20.94 23.12
CA ASP A 74 37.18 20.19 22.06
C ASP A 74 36.65 18.81 21.64
N ILE A 75 36.00 18.80 20.45
CA ILE A 75 36.17 17.70 19.49
C ILE A 75 37.08 18.21 18.38
N ASN A 76 38.36 17.91 18.52
CA ASN A 76 39.39 18.17 17.53
C ASN A 76 39.25 17.14 16.39
N ILE A 77 38.87 17.61 15.19
CA ILE A 77 39.12 16.89 13.93
C ILE A 77 39.65 17.92 12.94
N SER A 78 40.97 17.96 12.82
CA SER A 78 41.68 18.59 11.71
C SER A 78 41.76 17.62 10.52
N PRO A 79 41.99 18.13 9.29
CA PRO A 79 41.90 17.35 8.07
C PRO A 79 43.10 16.42 7.87
N ILE A 80 42.87 15.38 7.06
CA ILE A 80 43.82 14.42 6.54
C ILE A 80 45.11 15.09 6.05
N GLU A 81 46.26 14.72 6.63
CA GLU A 81 47.55 14.63 5.93
C GLU A 81 48.36 13.42 6.45
N SER A 82 49.25 12.95 5.59
CA SER A 82 49.88 11.63 5.53
C SER A 82 50.98 11.32 6.56
N ASN A 83 51.25 10.01 6.67
CA ASN A 83 52.49 9.32 7.07
C ASN A 83 52.74 9.02 8.56
N GLY A 84 53.04 7.74 8.82
CA GLY A 84 54.09 7.32 9.76
C GLY A 84 53.66 6.76 11.12
N GLU A 85 53.76 5.43 11.22
CA GLU A 85 54.31 4.66 12.36
C GLU A 85 53.64 4.59 13.76
N LEU A 86 53.57 3.33 14.23
CA LEU A 86 53.53 2.75 15.59
C LEU A 86 52.34 3.07 16.53
N MET A 87 51.61 2.03 17.01
CA MET A 87 51.72 1.38 18.35
C MET A 87 51.68 2.40 19.50
N ASP A 88 50.85 2.30 20.54
CA ASP A 88 50.62 1.11 21.36
C ASP A 88 49.47 1.37 22.38
N GLN A 89 49.00 0.27 22.96
CA GLN A 89 48.49 0.12 24.33
C GLN A 89 47.15 0.72 24.81
N LEU A 90 46.19 -0.22 24.90
CA LEU A 90 45.26 -0.45 26.02
C LEU A 90 45.61 0.22 27.37
N GLY A 91 44.59 0.83 28.00
CA GLY A 91 44.61 1.22 29.42
C GLY A 91 43.20 1.36 30.00
N ILE A 92 42.80 0.40 30.84
CA ILE A 92 41.64 0.41 31.74
C ILE A 92 41.82 1.52 32.80
N TYR A 93 40.73 1.94 33.48
CA TYR A 93 40.58 2.38 34.90
C TYR A 93 39.53 3.51 35.01
N THR A 94 38.28 3.19 35.35
CA THR A 94 37.62 3.11 36.68
C THR A 94 37.07 4.43 37.23
N ALA A 95 35.81 4.35 37.67
CA ALA A 95 35.04 5.40 38.32
C ALA A 95 35.66 5.86 39.66
N ALA A 96 35.98 7.15 39.73
CA ALA A 96 36.02 7.96 40.94
C ALA A 96 36.12 9.43 40.52
N HIS A 97 35.52 10.33 41.32
CA HIS A 97 35.39 11.79 41.12
C HIS A 97 34.13 12.25 40.38
N ILE A 98 32.98 12.02 41.02
CA ILE A 98 31.84 12.95 40.89
C ILE A 98 32.00 13.98 42.01
N ASP A 99 32.27 15.22 41.59
CA ASP A 99 32.25 16.40 42.43
C ASP A 99 30.82 16.69 42.89
N LYS A 100 30.65 17.04 44.17
CA LYS A 100 29.39 16.93 44.91
C LYS A 100 28.45 18.13 44.80
N ASP A 101 28.76 19.15 43.99
CA ASP A 101 28.10 20.46 44.08
C ASP A 101 27.26 20.92 42.88
N ASN A 102 26.83 20.03 41.97
CA ASN A 102 26.02 20.46 40.80
C ASN A 102 24.66 19.74 40.64
N ARG A 103 24.00 19.38 41.74
CA ARG A 103 22.68 18.71 41.72
C ARG A 103 21.48 19.61 41.41
N ASN A 104 21.64 20.93 41.30
CA ASN A 104 20.50 21.85 41.22
C ASN A 104 20.28 22.55 39.86
N THR A 105 21.00 22.19 38.80
CA THR A 105 20.99 23.01 37.56
C THR A 105 20.77 22.25 36.24
N ILE A 106 20.45 20.95 36.27
CA ILE A 106 20.34 20.12 35.04
C ILE A 106 18.89 19.74 34.66
N PHE A 107 17.88 19.96 35.53
CA PHE A 107 16.49 19.55 35.26
C PHE A 107 15.51 20.71 35.05
N SER A 108 15.77 21.60 34.09
CA SER A 108 14.84 22.69 33.74
C SER A 108 14.34 22.67 32.28
N SER A 109 14.30 21.51 31.62
CA SER A 109 13.51 21.32 30.39
C SER A 109 12.45 20.23 30.60
N GLU A 110 11.35 20.62 31.25
CA GLU A 110 10.24 19.75 31.66
C GLU A 110 9.71 18.89 30.49
N LEU A 111 10.07 17.61 30.50
CA LEU A 111 9.34 16.53 29.84
C LEU A 111 8.10 16.26 30.71
N ASN A 112 6.95 16.76 30.29
CA ASN A 112 5.67 16.54 30.95
C ASN A 112 4.75 15.68 30.08
N GLY A 113 3.79 15.01 30.70
CA GLY A 113 2.86 14.07 30.08
C GLY A 113 2.07 14.71 28.94
N GLU A 114 1.75 16.00 29.03
CA GLU A 114 1.04 16.74 27.99
C GLU A 114 1.83 16.82 26.68
N LYS A 115 3.13 17.12 26.73
CA LYS A 115 3.98 17.12 25.51
C LYS A 115 4.07 15.74 24.87
N ILE A 116 4.19 14.68 25.68
CA ILE A 116 4.25 13.31 25.17
C ILE A 116 2.92 12.93 24.53
N LYS A 117 1.80 13.27 25.16
CA LYS A 117 0.45 13.07 24.62
C LYS A 117 0.28 13.76 23.27
N GLU A 118 0.70 15.02 23.13
CA GLU A 118 0.64 15.73 21.85
C GLU A 118 1.48 15.04 20.77
N MET A 119 2.68 14.55 21.09
CA MET A 119 3.51 13.78 20.15
C MET A 119 2.82 12.49 19.70
N ILE A 120 2.18 11.78 20.63
CA ILE A 120 1.43 10.55 20.32
C ILE A 120 0.25 10.88 19.39
N LEU A 121 -0.47 11.95 19.68
CA LEU A 121 -1.59 12.40 18.86
C LEU A 121 -1.11 12.76 17.45
N ASP A 122 -0.03 13.54 17.30
CA ASP A 122 0.51 13.89 15.98
C ASP A 122 0.82 12.65 15.13
N VAL A 123 1.36 11.59 15.73
CA VAL A 123 1.60 10.30 15.04
C VAL A 123 0.27 9.68 14.59
N LEU A 124 -0.71 9.54 15.50
CA LEU A 124 -2.00 8.92 15.19
C LEU A 124 -2.78 9.70 14.11
N MET A 125 -2.71 11.03 14.17
CA MET A 125 -3.34 11.92 13.21
C MET A 125 -2.68 11.87 11.85
N THR A 126 -1.35 11.80 11.81
CA THR A 126 -0.60 11.61 10.56
C THR A 126 -1.01 10.31 9.88
N LEU A 127 -1.13 9.21 10.64
CA LEU A 127 -1.60 7.92 10.10
C LEU A 127 -3.02 8.03 9.54
N ARG A 128 -3.91 8.73 10.24
CA ARG A 128 -5.30 8.96 9.82
C ARG A 128 -5.39 9.77 8.53
N CYS A 129 -4.63 10.86 8.41
CA CYS A 129 -4.58 11.69 7.20
C CYS A 129 -4.00 10.94 5.99
N ARG A 130 -3.23 9.88 6.22
CA ARG A 130 -2.71 8.98 5.17
C ARG A 130 -3.65 7.83 4.80
N ASN A 131 -4.93 7.92 5.18
CA ASN A 131 -5.96 6.91 4.88
C ASN A 131 -5.67 5.51 5.48
N THR A 132 -4.98 5.46 6.61
CA THR A 132 -4.74 4.21 7.35
C THR A 132 -6.06 3.70 7.96
N SER A 133 -6.27 2.38 7.97
CA SER A 133 -7.46 1.76 8.58
C SER A 133 -7.62 2.16 10.05
N GLU A 134 -8.87 2.41 10.46
CA GLU A 134 -9.23 2.77 11.84
C GLU A 134 -8.76 1.73 12.86
N VAL A 135 -8.83 0.45 12.51
CA VAL A 135 -8.40 -0.66 13.37
C VAL A 135 -6.89 -0.57 13.66
N ILE A 136 -6.10 -0.20 12.66
CA ILE A 136 -4.65 -0.03 12.81
C ILE A 136 -4.34 1.16 13.70
N ILE A 137 -5.04 2.29 13.51
CA ILE A 137 -4.82 3.51 14.29
C ILE A 137 -5.13 3.25 15.77
N GLN A 138 -6.24 2.57 16.07
CA GLN A 138 -6.59 2.18 17.44
C GLN A 138 -5.56 1.22 18.04
N TYR A 139 -5.09 0.25 17.26
CA TYR A 139 -4.06 -0.69 17.70
C TYR A 139 -2.73 0.00 18.03
N VAL A 140 -2.30 0.96 17.20
CA VAL A 140 -1.09 1.76 17.45
C VAL A 140 -1.26 2.58 18.73
N GLY A 141 -2.39 3.27 18.90
CA GLY A 141 -2.69 4.02 20.12
C GLY A 141 -2.64 3.14 21.37
N LYS A 142 -3.24 1.95 21.31
CA LYS A 142 -3.22 0.99 22.43
C LYS A 142 -1.82 0.43 22.69
N SER A 143 -1.05 0.16 21.64
CA SER A 143 0.33 -0.35 21.77
C SER A 143 1.23 0.68 22.45
N ILE A 144 1.10 1.96 22.08
CA ILE A 144 1.84 3.06 22.72
C ILE A 144 1.49 3.14 24.21
N GLN A 145 0.20 3.08 24.57
CA GLN A 145 -0.23 3.07 25.98
C GLN A 145 0.36 1.89 26.76
N ASN A 146 0.37 0.70 26.18
CA ASN A 146 0.94 -0.49 26.82
C ASN A 146 2.45 -0.35 27.03
N ILE A 147 3.19 0.18 26.05
CA ILE A 147 4.64 0.42 26.18
C ILE A 147 4.90 1.40 27.32
N LEU A 148 4.17 2.52 27.37
CA LEU A 148 4.32 3.51 28.44
C LEU A 148 3.99 2.92 29.81
N SER A 149 2.94 2.11 29.91
CA SER A 149 2.57 1.43 31.16
C SER A 149 3.72 0.53 31.66
N THR A 150 4.27 -0.30 30.78
CA THR A 150 5.39 -1.21 31.12
C THR A 150 6.64 -0.43 31.55
N VAL A 151 6.96 0.67 30.87
CA VAL A 151 8.10 1.52 31.23
C VAL A 151 7.88 2.15 32.60
N ILE A 152 6.69 2.72 32.85
CA ILE A 152 6.34 3.31 34.14
C ILE A 152 6.47 2.28 35.27
N GLU A 153 5.88 1.09 35.12
CA GLU A 153 5.97 0.02 36.12
C GLU A 153 7.43 -0.42 36.37
N SER A 154 8.23 -0.55 35.32
CA SER A 154 9.64 -0.96 35.45
C SER A 154 10.47 0.09 36.19
N VAL A 155 10.25 1.37 35.88
CA VAL A 155 10.98 2.47 36.51
C VAL A 155 10.52 2.63 37.97
N GLN A 156 9.23 2.55 38.26
CA GLN A 156 8.70 2.59 39.63
C GLN A 156 9.27 1.48 40.51
N LYS A 157 9.38 0.24 39.99
CA LYS A 157 10.01 -0.88 40.72
C LYS A 157 11.48 -0.67 41.01
N THR A 158 12.19 0.03 40.12
CA THR A 158 13.63 0.29 40.27
C THR A 158 13.90 1.39 41.31
N ILE A 159 13.01 2.39 41.37
CA ILE A 159 13.10 3.55 42.27
C ILE A 159 12.80 3.20 43.73
N GLN A 160 12.01 2.16 44.00
CA GLN A 160 11.77 1.69 45.38
C GLN A 160 13.04 1.28 46.15
N ASN A 161 14.20 1.20 45.47
CA ASN A 161 15.49 0.83 46.06
C ASN A 161 16.44 2.01 46.33
N ASP A 162 16.09 3.27 46.02
CA ASP A 162 16.99 4.43 46.12
C ASP A 162 16.27 5.68 46.70
N GLU A 163 16.70 6.18 47.86
CA GLU A 163 15.89 7.10 48.69
C GLU A 163 15.95 8.59 48.33
N THR A 164 16.93 9.06 47.54
CA THR A 164 17.19 10.51 47.46
C THR A 164 16.45 11.29 46.37
N ASP A 165 15.87 10.64 45.35
CA ASP A 165 15.13 11.32 44.26
C ASP A 165 13.78 10.66 43.89
N ALA A 166 13.34 9.66 44.67
CA ALA A 166 12.18 8.83 44.37
C ALA A 166 10.86 9.60 44.20
N GLY A 167 10.63 10.63 45.01
CA GLY A 167 9.38 11.42 44.98
C GLY A 167 9.19 12.18 43.66
N ARG A 168 10.21 12.92 43.22
CA ARG A 168 10.14 13.74 41.99
C ARG A 168 9.97 12.88 40.74
N VAL A 169 10.65 11.74 40.68
CA VAL A 169 10.51 10.83 39.54
C VAL A 169 9.13 10.16 39.55
N SER A 170 8.61 9.81 40.73
CA SER A 170 7.24 9.30 40.85
C SER A 170 6.19 10.32 40.36
N ASP A 171 6.38 11.62 40.65
CA ASP A 171 5.46 12.67 40.20
C ASP A 171 5.45 12.79 38.67
N VAL A 172 6.62 12.77 38.02
CA VAL A 172 6.73 12.79 36.55
C VAL A 172 6.09 11.54 35.93
N LEU A 173 6.29 10.36 36.53
CA LEU A 173 5.69 9.12 36.03
C LEU A 173 4.17 9.11 36.17
N ASN A 174 3.65 9.64 37.29
CA ASN A 174 2.21 9.78 37.51
C ASN A 174 1.57 10.75 36.51
N ASP A 175 2.26 11.86 36.19
CA ASP A 175 1.84 12.81 35.17
C ASP A 175 1.76 12.16 33.78
N ILE A 176 2.79 11.41 33.37
CA ILE A 176 2.79 10.66 32.11
C ILE A 176 1.69 9.58 32.10
N GLU A 177 1.49 8.87 33.21
CA GLU A 177 0.44 7.86 33.32
C GLU A 177 -0.95 8.48 33.15
N CYS A 178 -1.19 9.63 33.77
CA CYS A 178 -2.46 10.35 33.67
C CYS A 178 -2.71 10.84 32.23
N GLU A 179 -1.74 11.55 31.65
CA GLU A 179 -1.91 12.23 30.37
C GLU A 179 -1.82 11.30 29.15
N CYS A 180 -1.11 10.18 29.26
CA CYS A 180 -0.88 9.28 28.12
C CYS A 180 -1.56 7.92 28.31
N VAL A 181 -1.38 7.26 29.46
CA VAL A 181 -1.86 5.88 29.65
C VAL A 181 -3.36 5.84 29.92
N LYS A 182 -3.87 6.71 30.80
CA LYS A 182 -5.30 6.81 31.17
C LYS A 182 -6.12 7.66 30.20
N CYS A 183 -5.46 8.23 29.19
CA CYS A 183 -6.07 9.16 28.26
C CYS A 183 -6.94 8.45 27.21
N SER A 184 -8.26 8.66 27.28
CA SER A 184 -9.22 8.12 26.32
C SER A 184 -9.10 8.74 24.93
N LEU A 185 -8.51 9.94 24.81
CA LEU A 185 -8.28 10.61 23.52
C LEU A 185 -7.31 9.82 22.62
N ILE A 186 -6.37 9.07 23.21
CA ILE A 186 -5.38 8.27 22.44
C ILE A 186 -6.00 7.02 21.82
N THR A 187 -7.11 6.50 22.36
CA THR A 187 -7.75 5.27 21.87
C THR A 187 -9.12 5.48 21.26
N SER A 188 -9.81 6.59 21.56
CA SER A 188 -11.14 6.89 21.04
C SER A 188 -11.06 7.58 19.68
N SER A 189 -11.50 6.86 18.63
CA SER A 189 -11.64 7.39 17.27
C SER A 189 -12.46 8.68 17.20
N TYR A 190 -13.51 8.78 18.01
CA TYR A 190 -14.36 9.97 18.06
C TYR A 190 -13.60 11.19 18.61
N LEU A 191 -12.92 11.01 19.75
CA LEU A 191 -12.16 12.10 20.37
C LEU A 191 -10.98 12.53 19.49
N GLN A 192 -10.31 11.57 18.85
CA GLN A 192 -9.26 11.85 17.87
C GLN A 192 -9.82 12.72 16.74
N ARG A 193 -10.93 12.34 16.08
CA ARG A 193 -11.51 13.16 15.00
C ARG A 193 -11.84 14.58 15.44
N LYS A 194 -12.37 14.75 16.66
CA LYS A 194 -12.65 16.08 17.23
C LYS A 194 -11.36 16.90 17.40
N HIS A 195 -10.28 16.27 17.89
CA HIS A 195 -8.98 16.92 18.03
C HIS A 195 -8.34 17.27 16.66
N LEU A 196 -8.63 16.48 15.62
CA LEU A 196 -8.10 16.71 14.26
C LEU A 196 -8.63 18.02 13.69
N GLN A 197 -9.93 18.24 13.87
CA GLN A 197 -10.61 19.47 13.46
C GLN A 197 -10.03 20.69 14.17
N GLN A 198 -9.69 20.57 15.46
CA GLN A 198 -9.07 21.66 16.22
C GLN A 198 -7.66 22.03 15.71
N LYS A 199 -6.92 21.07 15.13
CA LYS A 199 -5.58 21.27 14.57
C LYS A 199 -5.58 21.75 13.10
N GLY A 200 -6.75 21.93 12.48
CA GLY A 200 -6.86 22.32 11.08
C GLY A 200 -6.42 21.24 10.09
N MET A 201 -6.30 19.99 10.54
CA MET A 201 -6.03 18.85 9.67
C MET A 201 -7.33 18.27 9.15
N VAL A 202 -7.36 17.85 7.89
CA VAL A 202 -8.56 17.27 7.26
C VAL A 202 -8.33 15.78 7.06
N ALA A 203 -9.23 14.95 7.59
CA ALA A 203 -9.23 13.52 7.32
C ALA A 203 -9.82 13.25 5.92
N PRO A 204 -9.35 12.19 5.22
CA PRO A 204 -9.98 11.74 4.00
C PRO A 204 -11.47 11.47 4.23
N ILE A 205 -12.32 12.08 3.41
CA ILE A 205 -13.76 11.86 3.45
C ILE A 205 -14.06 10.58 2.66
N LYS A 206 -14.65 9.59 3.31
CA LYS A 206 -15.14 8.40 2.63
C LYS A 206 -16.43 8.75 1.90
N ILE A 207 -16.30 9.15 0.64
CA ILE A 207 -17.45 9.34 -0.24
C ILE A 207 -17.93 7.95 -0.63
N THR A 208 -19.12 7.57 -0.14
CA THR A 208 -19.80 6.40 -0.68
C THR A 208 -20.31 6.79 -2.04
N VAL A 209 -19.61 6.37 -3.09
CA VAL A 209 -20.15 6.47 -4.45
C VAL A 209 -21.39 5.59 -4.46
N GLY A 210 -22.56 6.21 -4.35
CA GLY A 210 -23.82 5.51 -4.39
C GLY A 210 -23.84 4.65 -5.64
N PHE A 211 -24.15 3.36 -5.49
CA PHE A 211 -24.42 2.50 -6.63
C PHE A 211 -25.72 3.03 -7.26
N ARG A 212 -25.59 3.96 -8.22
CA ARG A 212 -26.72 4.40 -9.02
C ARG A 212 -27.13 3.22 -9.90
N SER A 213 -28.08 2.42 -9.41
CA SER A 213 -28.81 1.46 -10.26
C SER A 213 -29.56 2.14 -11.41
N GLU A 214 -29.60 3.48 -11.43
CA GLU A 214 -30.35 4.33 -12.36
C GLU A 214 -29.55 4.77 -13.59
N MET A 215 -28.25 4.43 -13.71
CA MET A 215 -27.46 4.70 -14.92
C MET A 215 -27.38 3.47 -15.84
N LEU A 216 -28.53 2.87 -16.13
CA LEU A 216 -28.70 2.06 -17.34
C LEU A 216 -28.66 3.00 -18.55
N HIS A 217 -27.81 2.70 -19.54
CA HIS A 217 -27.62 3.54 -20.72
C HIS A 217 -28.95 3.83 -21.43
N LYS A 218 -29.31 5.11 -21.51
CA LYS A 218 -30.45 5.59 -22.29
C LYS A 218 -30.13 5.47 -23.78
N VAL A 219 -30.64 4.44 -24.44
CA VAL A 219 -30.72 4.40 -25.91
C VAL A 219 -32.18 4.60 -26.33
N SER A 220 -32.44 5.74 -26.95
CA SER A 220 -33.73 6.11 -27.51
C SER A 220 -34.03 5.28 -28.77
N LYS A 221 -34.96 4.32 -28.69
CA LYS A 221 -35.73 3.84 -29.85
C LYS A 221 -37.19 3.58 -29.43
N ASN A 222 -38.04 4.54 -29.77
CA ASN A 222 -39.48 4.44 -30.01
C ASN A 222 -40.31 3.48 -29.13
N ASN A 223 -40.88 4.04 -28.05
CA ASN A 223 -42.26 3.87 -27.57
C ASN A 223 -42.86 2.46 -27.41
N VAL A 224 -42.10 1.47 -26.93
CA VAL A 224 -42.63 0.40 -26.05
C VAL A 224 -41.54 0.05 -25.04
N MET A 225 -41.77 0.33 -23.75
CA MET A 225 -40.80 0.04 -22.68
C MET A 225 -40.55 -1.47 -22.58
N SER A 226 -39.37 -1.90 -22.99
CA SER A 226 -38.85 -3.25 -22.76
C SER A 226 -37.48 -3.13 -22.10
N TYR A 227 -37.44 -3.36 -20.79
CA TYR A 227 -36.21 -3.45 -19.99
C TYR A 227 -35.43 -4.71 -20.42
N ARG A 228 -34.30 -4.56 -21.14
CA ARG A 228 -33.38 -5.67 -21.35
C ARG A 228 -32.30 -5.63 -20.27
N ASN A 229 -32.25 -6.68 -19.45
CA ASN A 229 -31.12 -6.95 -18.58
C ASN A 229 -29.96 -7.40 -19.48
N GLU A 230 -29.06 -6.48 -19.83
CA GLU A 230 -27.83 -6.82 -20.55
C GLU A 230 -27.03 -7.79 -19.66
N THR A 231 -27.01 -9.04 -20.08
CA THR A 231 -26.31 -10.16 -19.44
C THR A 231 -25.29 -10.68 -20.45
N MET A 232 -24.37 -11.57 -20.05
CA MET A 232 -23.44 -12.23 -21.00
C MET A 232 -24.16 -12.91 -22.20
N HIS A 233 -25.49 -13.07 -22.14
CA HIS A 233 -26.34 -13.55 -23.23
C HIS A 233 -26.33 -12.67 -24.49
N ASP A 234 -25.99 -11.38 -24.39
CA ASP A 234 -25.98 -10.47 -25.55
C ASP A 234 -24.62 -10.44 -26.28
N ALA A 235 -23.56 -10.98 -25.66
CA ALA A 235 -22.23 -11.04 -26.27
C ALA A 235 -22.23 -11.93 -27.52
N GLU A 236 -21.60 -11.47 -28.60
CA GLU A 236 -21.56 -12.20 -29.88
C GLU A 236 -20.86 -13.56 -29.76
N GLN A 237 -19.88 -13.65 -28.84
CA GLN A 237 -19.26 -14.91 -28.42
C GLN A 237 -20.26 -15.92 -27.85
N TYR A 238 -21.33 -15.48 -27.16
CA TYR A 238 -22.36 -16.37 -26.60
C TYR A 238 -23.28 -16.94 -27.67
N LYS A 239 -23.77 -16.09 -28.59
CA LYS A 239 -24.67 -16.52 -29.68
C LYS A 239 -24.08 -17.65 -30.52
N ASN A 240 -22.76 -17.65 -30.66
CA ASN A 240 -22.04 -18.62 -31.47
C ASN A 240 -21.41 -19.78 -30.68
N HIS A 241 -21.50 -19.77 -29.35
CA HIS A 241 -20.84 -20.76 -28.50
C HIS A 241 -21.43 -22.17 -28.69
N PRO A 242 -20.61 -23.20 -29.01
CA PRO A 242 -21.13 -24.53 -29.34
C PRO A 242 -21.91 -25.19 -28.18
N LEU A 243 -21.45 -25.02 -26.93
CA LEU A 243 -22.16 -25.56 -25.77
C LEU A 243 -23.57 -24.96 -25.63
N TYR A 244 -23.70 -23.63 -25.69
CA TYR A 244 -24.98 -22.95 -25.46
C TYR A 244 -25.94 -23.09 -26.65
N LYS A 245 -25.43 -23.31 -27.87
CA LYS A 245 -26.27 -23.72 -29.01
C LYS A 245 -26.94 -25.08 -28.77
N LYS A 246 -26.23 -26.03 -28.17
CA LYS A 246 -26.75 -27.38 -27.87
C LYS A 246 -27.54 -27.44 -26.57
N HIS A 247 -27.08 -26.69 -25.56
CA HIS A 247 -27.61 -26.66 -24.20
C HIS A 247 -27.79 -25.19 -23.75
N PRO A 248 -28.90 -24.54 -24.15
CA PRO A 248 -29.12 -23.11 -23.86
C PRO A 248 -29.15 -22.76 -22.36
N ASN A 249 -29.48 -23.74 -21.51
CA ASN A 249 -29.54 -23.59 -20.07
C ASN A 249 -28.24 -24.03 -19.35
N ALA A 250 -27.16 -24.32 -20.09
CA ALA A 250 -25.89 -24.68 -19.48
C ALA A 250 -25.38 -23.55 -18.57
N LEU A 251 -24.78 -23.89 -17.44
CA LEU A 251 -24.29 -22.95 -16.44
C LEU A 251 -23.14 -22.12 -17.00
N GLN A 252 -23.22 -20.80 -16.80
CA GLN A 252 -22.15 -19.86 -17.12
C GLN A 252 -21.34 -19.60 -15.85
N LEU A 253 -20.10 -20.06 -15.82
CA LEU A 253 -19.25 -19.97 -14.63
C LEU A 253 -18.26 -18.81 -14.74
N GLN A 254 -18.25 -17.92 -13.75
CA GLN A 254 -17.13 -17.02 -13.48
C GLN A 254 -16.26 -17.64 -12.37
N LEU A 255 -14.96 -17.72 -12.63
CA LEU A 255 -13.95 -17.97 -11.61
C LEU A 255 -13.26 -16.66 -11.21
N TYR A 256 -12.99 -16.51 -9.92
CA TYR A 256 -12.24 -15.41 -9.37
C TYR A 256 -11.13 -15.95 -8.48
N CYS A 257 -9.91 -15.45 -8.64
CA CYS A 257 -8.79 -15.81 -7.77
C CYS A 257 -8.27 -14.57 -7.04
N ASP A 258 -8.07 -14.71 -5.74
CA ASP A 258 -7.52 -13.67 -4.88
C ASP A 258 -6.74 -14.30 -3.72
N ASP A 259 -5.85 -13.52 -3.16
CA ASP A 259 -4.77 -13.95 -2.30
C ASP A 259 -4.82 -13.07 -1.04
N PHE A 260 -5.44 -13.56 0.04
CA PHE A 260 -5.72 -12.76 1.24
C PHE A 260 -4.94 -13.23 2.46
N GLU A 261 -4.71 -12.32 3.41
CA GLU A 261 -4.11 -12.65 4.70
C GLU A 261 -5.18 -12.76 5.79
N THR A 262 -5.11 -13.83 6.58
CA THR A 262 -5.99 -14.05 7.75
C THR A 262 -5.40 -13.49 9.04
N VAL A 263 -4.15 -13.02 8.99
CA VAL A 263 -3.40 -12.50 10.14
C VAL A 263 -3.31 -10.98 10.09
N ASN A 264 -2.94 -10.37 11.22
CA ASN A 264 -2.76 -8.93 11.32
C ASN A 264 -1.75 -8.45 10.24
N PRO A 265 -2.13 -7.51 9.36
CA PRO A 265 -1.28 -7.01 8.26
C PRO A 265 -0.01 -6.27 8.72
N LEU A 266 0.17 -6.03 10.03
CA LEU A 266 1.37 -5.43 10.64
C LEU A 266 2.12 -6.38 11.58
N GLY A 267 1.68 -7.63 11.74
CA GLY A 267 2.29 -8.60 12.64
C GLY A 267 3.55 -9.26 12.07
N SER A 268 4.37 -9.86 12.94
CA SER A 268 5.57 -10.63 12.54
C SER A 268 5.26 -11.88 11.70
N LYS A 269 3.98 -12.27 11.60
CA LYS A 269 3.49 -13.39 10.78
C LYS A 269 2.87 -12.96 9.45
N THR A 270 2.91 -11.67 9.12
CA THR A 270 2.51 -11.14 7.80
C THR A 270 3.22 -11.89 6.69
N LYS A 271 2.53 -12.14 5.57
CA LYS A 271 3.01 -12.93 4.41
C LYS A 271 3.27 -14.41 4.65
N VAL A 272 3.32 -14.90 5.90
CA VAL A 272 3.55 -16.32 6.21
C VAL A 272 2.29 -17.16 5.99
N HIS A 273 1.13 -16.61 6.34
CA HIS A 273 -0.17 -17.31 6.30
C HIS A 273 -1.09 -16.75 5.21
N LYS A 274 -0.52 -16.33 4.08
CA LYS A 274 -1.29 -15.90 2.92
C LYS A 274 -2.04 -17.10 2.33
N VAL A 275 -3.31 -16.90 2.03
CA VAL A 275 -4.22 -17.91 1.49
C VAL A 275 -4.62 -17.50 0.09
N CYS A 276 -4.36 -18.37 -0.88
CA CYS A 276 -4.92 -18.30 -2.21
C CYS A 276 -6.30 -18.95 -2.20
N ALA A 277 -7.29 -18.20 -2.68
CA ALA A 277 -8.64 -18.67 -2.84
C ALA A 277 -9.10 -18.58 -4.29
N VAL A 278 -9.82 -19.61 -4.73
CA VAL A 278 -10.55 -19.59 -5.98
C VAL A 278 -12.03 -19.66 -5.66
N TYR A 279 -12.78 -18.71 -6.20
CA TYR A 279 -14.22 -18.56 -6.04
C TYR A 279 -14.93 -18.83 -7.35
N LEU A 280 -16.14 -19.37 -7.26
CA LEU A 280 -17.01 -19.69 -8.37
C LEU A 280 -18.32 -18.90 -8.23
N SER A 281 -18.79 -18.29 -9.31
CA SER A 281 -20.10 -17.66 -9.39
C SER A 281 -20.82 -18.10 -10.66
N ILE A 282 -22.13 -18.36 -10.55
CA ILE A 282 -22.97 -18.68 -11.71
C ILE A 282 -23.54 -17.36 -12.26
N LYS A 283 -23.43 -17.12 -13.58
CA LYS A 283 -23.74 -15.83 -14.22
C LYS A 283 -25.04 -15.76 -15.00
N ASN A 284 -25.57 -16.90 -15.41
CA ASN A 284 -26.90 -17.01 -16.02
C ASN A 284 -28.01 -17.23 -14.98
N VAL A 285 -27.84 -16.66 -13.78
CA VAL A 285 -28.92 -16.51 -12.78
C VAL A 285 -29.28 -15.03 -12.65
N ASN A 286 -30.43 -14.74 -12.05
CA ASN A 286 -30.90 -13.35 -11.90
C ASN A 286 -29.80 -12.44 -11.32
N ILE A 287 -29.54 -11.29 -11.95
CA ILE A 287 -28.42 -10.40 -11.60
C ILE A 287 -28.45 -9.91 -10.14
N LYS A 288 -29.64 -9.78 -9.53
CA LYS A 288 -29.80 -9.43 -8.10
C LYS A 288 -29.31 -10.54 -7.16
N LYS A 289 -29.17 -11.77 -7.67
CA LYS A 289 -28.56 -12.90 -6.98
C LYS A 289 -27.06 -12.93 -7.21
N CYS A 290 -26.57 -12.56 -8.40
CA CYS A 290 -25.14 -12.59 -8.73
C CYS A 290 -24.26 -11.70 -7.84
N SER A 291 -24.80 -10.63 -7.24
CA SER A 291 -24.05 -9.73 -6.35
C SER A 291 -24.07 -10.13 -4.87
N LYS A 292 -24.84 -11.17 -4.48
CA LYS A 292 -24.89 -11.62 -3.09
C LYS A 292 -23.71 -12.53 -2.78
N LEU A 293 -23.03 -12.27 -1.66
CA LEU A 293 -21.92 -13.11 -1.17
C LEU A 293 -22.31 -14.59 -1.02
N THR A 294 -23.58 -14.88 -0.70
CA THR A 294 -24.09 -16.26 -0.60
C THR A 294 -24.10 -17.02 -1.92
N ASN A 295 -23.91 -16.34 -3.06
CA ASN A 295 -23.83 -16.94 -4.39
C ASN A 295 -22.41 -16.89 -4.98
N ILE A 296 -21.42 -16.62 -4.13
CA ILE A 296 -19.99 -16.73 -4.43
C ILE A 296 -19.47 -17.94 -3.65
N TYR A 297 -19.16 -19.01 -4.35
CA TYR A 297 -18.79 -20.28 -3.75
C TYR A 297 -17.27 -20.41 -3.71
N PRO A 298 -16.63 -20.50 -2.54
CA PRO A 298 -15.22 -20.85 -2.49
C PRO A 298 -15.05 -22.32 -2.92
N VAL A 299 -14.25 -22.54 -3.96
CA VAL A 299 -14.01 -23.87 -4.52
C VAL A 299 -12.60 -24.39 -4.20
N ILE A 300 -11.66 -23.50 -3.93
CA ILE A 300 -10.29 -23.86 -3.51
C ILE A 300 -9.84 -22.89 -2.42
N TYR A 301 -9.21 -23.45 -1.38
CA TYR A 301 -8.35 -22.73 -0.45
C TYR A 301 -7.02 -23.46 -0.36
N CYS A 302 -5.92 -22.73 -0.50
CA CYS A 302 -4.57 -23.26 -0.29
C CYS A 302 -3.65 -22.16 0.21
N PHE A 303 -2.55 -22.53 0.86
CA PHE A 303 -1.55 -21.52 1.23
C PHE A 303 -0.87 -21.00 -0.04
N SER A 304 -0.65 -19.69 -0.14
CA SER A 304 0.08 -19.12 -1.28
C SER A 304 1.52 -19.66 -1.36
N ALA A 305 2.08 -20.13 -0.22
CA ALA A 305 3.34 -20.87 -0.19
C ALA A 305 3.28 -22.22 -0.94
N ASP A 306 2.14 -22.93 -0.88
CA ASP A 306 1.93 -24.16 -1.63
C ASP A 306 1.75 -23.86 -3.13
N VAL A 307 1.11 -22.74 -3.48
CA VAL A 307 1.06 -22.25 -4.87
C VAL A 307 2.47 -22.03 -5.40
N ALA A 308 3.32 -21.34 -4.64
CA ALA A 308 4.71 -21.08 -5.02
C ALA A 308 5.55 -22.37 -5.16
N LYS A 309 5.27 -23.39 -4.34
CA LYS A 309 6.01 -24.66 -4.33
C LYS A 309 5.55 -25.64 -5.39
N TYR A 310 4.23 -25.78 -5.59
CA TYR A 310 3.64 -26.84 -6.41
C TYR A 310 3.09 -26.34 -7.75
N GLY A 311 2.85 -25.05 -7.89
CA GLY A 311 2.25 -24.43 -9.07
C GLY A 311 0.72 -24.61 -9.13
N TYR A 312 0.06 -23.72 -9.86
CA TYR A 312 -1.38 -23.77 -10.11
C TYR A 312 -1.79 -25.03 -10.89
N GLU A 313 -0.89 -25.61 -11.68
CA GLU A 313 -1.13 -26.80 -12.49
C GLU A 313 -1.54 -28.01 -11.63
N LYS A 314 -0.90 -28.16 -10.46
CA LYS A 314 -1.23 -29.24 -9.51
C LYS A 314 -2.45 -28.88 -8.67
N LEU A 315 -2.54 -27.63 -8.23
CA LEU A 315 -3.58 -27.18 -7.29
C LEU A 315 -4.96 -27.08 -7.95
N LEU A 316 -5.03 -26.65 -9.21
CA LEU A 316 -6.29 -26.52 -9.95
C LEU A 316 -6.77 -27.85 -10.54
N LYS A 317 -5.94 -28.91 -10.54
CA LYS A 317 -6.25 -30.19 -11.18
C LYS A 317 -7.59 -30.81 -10.74
N PRO A 318 -7.97 -30.82 -9.45
CA PRO A 318 -9.28 -31.33 -9.03
C PRO A 318 -10.43 -30.51 -9.62
N LEU A 319 -10.34 -29.18 -9.57
CA LEU A 319 -11.35 -28.28 -10.14
C LEU A 319 -11.48 -28.46 -11.67
N ILE A 320 -10.35 -28.55 -12.39
CA ILE A 320 -10.34 -28.77 -13.84
C ILE A 320 -11.03 -30.08 -14.20
N LYS A 321 -10.78 -31.16 -13.44
CA LYS A 321 -11.44 -32.46 -13.64
C LYS A 321 -12.97 -32.33 -13.54
N ASP A 322 -13.46 -31.60 -12.55
CA ASP A 322 -14.90 -31.39 -12.34
C ASP A 322 -15.50 -30.50 -13.45
N LEU A 323 -14.77 -29.48 -13.89
CA LEU A 323 -15.17 -28.62 -15.01
C LEU A 323 -15.24 -29.40 -16.33
N VAL A 324 -14.25 -30.25 -16.63
CA VAL A 324 -14.28 -31.15 -17.81
C VAL A 324 -15.49 -32.09 -17.77
N ALA A 325 -15.84 -32.60 -16.59
CA ALA A 325 -17.04 -33.43 -16.43
C ALA A 325 -18.32 -32.60 -16.66
N LEU A 326 -18.37 -31.37 -16.16
CA LEU A 326 -19.49 -30.45 -16.33
C LEU A 326 -19.70 -30.03 -17.79
N GLU A 327 -18.63 -29.83 -18.57
CA GLU A 327 -18.74 -29.56 -20.02
C GLU A 327 -19.37 -30.73 -20.78
N LYS A 328 -19.12 -31.97 -20.33
CA LYS A 328 -19.68 -33.21 -20.90
C LYS A 328 -21.08 -33.55 -20.39
N GLY A 329 -21.51 -32.92 -19.30
CA GLY A 329 -22.80 -33.13 -18.66
C GLY A 329 -22.72 -34.04 -17.44
N VAL A 330 -23.24 -33.56 -16.32
CA VAL A 330 -23.34 -34.30 -15.05
C VAL A 330 -24.80 -34.61 -14.76
N LYS A 331 -25.10 -35.89 -14.53
CA LYS A 331 -26.44 -36.33 -14.11
C LYS A 331 -26.61 -36.12 -12.61
N LEU A 332 -27.62 -35.35 -12.23
CA LEU A 332 -28.02 -35.10 -10.85
C LEU A 332 -29.43 -35.65 -10.61
N TYR A 333 -29.68 -36.10 -9.40
CA TYR A 333 -31.02 -36.49 -8.95
C TYR A 333 -31.60 -35.36 -8.10
N ILE A 334 -32.58 -34.64 -8.63
CA ILE A 334 -33.16 -33.44 -8.01
C ILE A 334 -34.68 -33.54 -8.13
N ASN A 335 -35.40 -33.32 -7.02
CA ASN A 335 -36.87 -33.36 -6.97
C ASN A 335 -37.43 -34.61 -7.65
N GLU A 336 -36.92 -35.77 -7.24
CA GLU A 336 -37.31 -37.10 -7.75
C GLU A 336 -37.03 -37.37 -9.24
N ASN A 337 -36.30 -36.48 -9.91
CA ASN A 337 -35.99 -36.57 -11.34
C ASN A 337 -34.49 -36.55 -11.62
N TYR A 338 -34.07 -37.30 -12.64
CA TYR A 338 -32.70 -37.19 -13.17
C TYR A 338 -32.61 -36.04 -14.15
N ILE A 339 -31.77 -35.05 -13.85
CA ILE A 339 -31.50 -33.89 -14.70
C ILE A 339 -30.02 -33.93 -15.10
N CYS A 340 -29.74 -33.75 -16.38
CA CYS A 340 -28.36 -33.57 -16.86
C CYS A 340 -28.04 -32.07 -16.90
N ILE A 341 -27.03 -31.65 -16.15
CA ILE A 341 -26.56 -30.28 -16.10
C ILE A 341 -25.24 -30.15 -16.86
N TYR A 342 -25.15 -29.12 -17.67
CA TYR A 342 -23.96 -28.73 -18.44
C TYR A 342 -23.47 -27.37 -17.95
N GLY A 343 -22.22 -27.04 -18.22
CA GLY A 343 -21.68 -25.72 -17.93
C GLY A 343 -20.27 -25.52 -18.46
N ALA A 344 -19.86 -24.26 -18.59
CA ALA A 344 -18.51 -23.89 -19.00
C ALA A 344 -18.02 -22.64 -18.24
N VAL A 345 -16.70 -22.53 -18.11
CA VAL A 345 -16.05 -21.31 -17.62
C VAL A 345 -16.12 -20.27 -18.73
N VAL A 346 -16.90 -19.22 -18.49
CA VAL A 346 -17.05 -18.11 -19.44
C VAL A 346 -16.16 -16.93 -19.08
N MET A 347 -15.71 -16.85 -17.83
CA MET A 347 -14.92 -15.75 -17.34
C MET A 347 -13.98 -16.19 -16.21
N TRP A 348 -12.76 -15.69 -16.22
CA TRP A 348 -11.81 -15.82 -15.13
C TRP A 348 -11.15 -14.47 -14.86
N SER A 349 -11.28 -14.01 -13.62
CA SER A 349 -10.80 -12.71 -13.16
C SER A 349 -9.94 -12.84 -11.91
N GLY A 350 -9.14 -11.83 -11.60
CA GLY A 350 -8.23 -11.79 -10.47
C GLY A 350 -7.25 -10.65 -10.63
N ASP A 351 -6.43 -10.40 -9.62
CA ASP A 351 -5.34 -9.43 -9.76
C ASP A 351 -4.37 -9.85 -10.89
N ASN A 352 -3.65 -8.87 -11.45
CA ASN A 352 -2.75 -9.16 -12.58
C ASN A 352 -1.72 -10.23 -12.23
N LEU A 353 -1.21 -10.24 -10.99
CA LEU A 353 -0.21 -11.21 -10.60
C LEU A 353 -0.76 -12.64 -10.63
N ALA A 354 -1.93 -12.88 -10.05
CA ALA A 354 -2.57 -14.19 -10.06
C ALA A 354 -2.92 -14.63 -11.49
N LEU A 355 -3.49 -13.75 -12.31
CA LEU A 355 -3.83 -14.11 -13.70
C LEU A 355 -2.58 -14.43 -14.53
N HIS A 356 -1.50 -13.65 -14.40
CA HIS A 356 -0.22 -13.96 -15.02
C HIS A 356 0.30 -15.33 -14.59
N GLN A 357 0.25 -15.61 -13.28
CA GLN A 357 0.69 -16.90 -12.74
C GLN A 357 -0.20 -18.06 -13.16
N ILE A 358 -1.52 -17.89 -13.29
CA ILE A 358 -2.43 -18.98 -13.68
C ILE A 358 -2.30 -19.27 -15.17
N PHE A 359 -2.34 -18.24 -16.03
CA PHE A 359 -2.34 -18.42 -17.49
C PHE A 359 -0.95 -18.54 -18.10
N GLY A 360 0.10 -18.40 -17.29
CA GLY A 360 1.47 -18.67 -17.71
C GLY A 360 2.17 -17.51 -18.38
N PHE A 361 1.74 -16.28 -18.11
CA PHE A 361 2.45 -15.06 -18.50
C PHE A 361 3.54 -14.70 -17.47
N SER A 362 4.35 -13.70 -17.81
CA SER A 362 5.45 -13.24 -16.96
C SER A 362 4.99 -12.59 -15.65
N SER A 363 5.14 -13.26 -14.52
CA SER A 363 4.68 -12.75 -13.21
C SER A 363 5.57 -11.68 -12.57
N ASN A 364 6.76 -11.42 -13.10
CA ASN A 364 7.68 -10.42 -12.55
C ASN A 364 7.47 -9.02 -13.15
N PHE A 365 6.61 -8.89 -14.16
CA PHE A 365 6.33 -7.67 -14.92
C PHE A 365 7.60 -6.95 -15.45
N ILE A 366 8.75 -7.61 -15.43
CA ILE A 366 10.01 -7.13 -15.99
C ILE A 366 10.08 -7.46 -17.49
N ALA A 367 9.41 -8.53 -17.91
CA ALA A 367 9.37 -8.97 -19.31
C ALA A 367 9.03 -7.84 -20.28
N ASN A 368 9.71 -7.85 -21.43
CA ASN A 368 9.53 -6.82 -22.45
C ASN A 368 8.09 -6.77 -22.98
N LYS A 369 7.41 -7.93 -23.05
CA LYS A 369 5.98 -8.05 -23.38
C LYS A 369 5.25 -8.65 -22.20
N SER A 370 4.64 -7.81 -21.38
CA SER A 370 3.88 -8.23 -20.19
C SER A 370 2.38 -8.27 -20.40
N CYS A 371 1.82 -7.67 -21.45
CA CYS A 371 0.37 -7.60 -21.60
C CYS A 371 -0.27 -8.97 -21.92
N HIS A 372 -1.41 -9.24 -21.28
CA HIS A 372 -2.29 -10.39 -21.54
C HIS A 372 -2.93 -10.36 -22.93
N TYR A 373 -3.18 -9.16 -23.47
CA TYR A 373 -4.00 -8.95 -24.66
C TYR A 373 -3.19 -8.62 -25.91
N CYS A 374 -1.97 -8.10 -25.76
CA CYS A 374 -1.17 -7.64 -26.89
C CYS A 374 0.32 -7.97 -26.74
N TYR A 375 1.06 -7.82 -27.84
CA TYR A 375 2.51 -8.01 -27.92
C TYR A 375 3.32 -6.72 -27.77
N THR A 376 2.67 -5.63 -27.35
CA THR A 376 3.33 -4.33 -27.17
C THR A 376 4.48 -4.43 -26.18
N THR A 377 5.62 -3.86 -26.58
CA THR A 377 6.80 -3.81 -25.73
C THR A 377 6.67 -2.73 -24.67
N LYS A 378 7.44 -2.82 -23.59
CA LYS A 378 7.49 -1.77 -22.56
C LYS A 378 7.82 -0.39 -23.10
N GLU A 379 8.72 -0.33 -24.08
CA GLU A 379 9.08 0.90 -24.78
C GLU A 379 7.88 1.46 -25.54
N GLN A 380 7.19 0.63 -26.32
CA GLN A 380 6.00 1.04 -27.06
C GLN A 380 4.86 1.48 -26.13
N MET A 381 4.70 0.85 -24.96
CA MET A 381 3.69 1.25 -23.96
C MET A 381 3.86 2.70 -23.47
N GLN A 382 5.04 3.32 -23.63
CA GLN A 382 5.25 4.73 -23.25
C GLN A 382 4.61 5.72 -24.23
N HIS A 383 4.26 5.26 -25.44
CA HIS A 383 3.83 6.14 -26.54
C HIS A 383 2.58 5.65 -27.29
N THR A 384 2.18 4.39 -27.11
CA THR A 384 0.98 3.80 -27.72
C THR A 384 -0.14 3.70 -26.70
N PHE A 385 -1.13 4.59 -26.82
CA PHE A 385 -2.27 4.68 -25.89
C PHE A 385 -3.60 4.19 -26.47
N TYR A 386 -3.63 3.90 -27.77
CA TYR A 386 -4.83 3.49 -28.49
C TYR A 386 -4.64 2.08 -29.06
N GLU A 387 -5.73 1.32 -29.09
CA GLU A 387 -5.74 -0.10 -29.48
C GLU A 387 -5.30 -0.31 -30.93
N GLU A 388 -5.61 0.62 -31.83
CA GLU A 388 -5.25 0.57 -33.25
C GLU A 388 -3.74 0.52 -33.48
N GLY A 389 -2.96 1.01 -32.52
CA GLY A 389 -1.49 0.94 -32.53
C GLY A 389 -0.91 -0.34 -31.91
N LEU A 390 -1.75 -1.24 -31.38
CA LEU A 390 -1.33 -2.45 -30.69
C LEU A 390 -1.44 -3.68 -31.60
N VAL A 391 -0.46 -4.58 -31.49
CA VAL A 391 -0.57 -5.93 -32.09
C VAL A 391 -1.24 -6.84 -31.07
N LEU A 392 -2.53 -7.10 -31.25
CA LEU A 392 -3.30 -7.96 -30.36
C LEU A 392 -2.89 -9.43 -30.48
N ARG A 393 -3.00 -10.15 -29.37
CA ARG A 393 -2.87 -11.61 -29.33
C ARG A 393 -4.15 -12.23 -29.88
N THR A 394 -4.00 -13.31 -30.63
CA THR A 394 -5.12 -14.17 -31.03
C THR A 394 -4.97 -15.54 -30.38
N LYS A 395 -6.04 -16.34 -30.37
CA LYS A 395 -5.99 -17.69 -29.80
C LYS A 395 -4.92 -18.53 -30.46
N GLU A 396 -4.81 -18.43 -31.78
CA GLU A 396 -3.85 -19.15 -32.61
C GLU A 396 -2.42 -18.74 -32.26
N HIS A 397 -2.16 -17.44 -32.12
CA HIS A 397 -0.85 -16.95 -31.72
C HIS A 397 -0.49 -17.39 -30.29
N HIS A 398 -1.43 -17.34 -29.36
CA HIS A 398 -1.20 -17.80 -27.99
C HIS A 398 -0.93 -19.31 -27.90
N ILE A 399 -1.64 -20.12 -28.70
CA ILE A 399 -1.39 -21.57 -28.82
C ILE A 399 0.02 -21.81 -29.39
N ALA A 400 0.40 -21.09 -30.45
CA ALA A 400 1.74 -21.18 -31.03
C ALA A 400 2.83 -20.77 -30.02
N ASP A 401 2.63 -19.69 -29.26
CA ASP A 401 3.52 -19.27 -28.17
C ASP A 401 3.67 -20.37 -27.10
N CYS A 402 2.57 -21.03 -26.71
CA CYS A 402 2.58 -22.12 -25.75
C CYS A 402 3.29 -23.38 -26.29
N GLN A 403 3.21 -23.65 -27.59
CA GLN A 403 3.89 -24.78 -28.24
C GLN A 403 5.39 -24.53 -28.40
N ALA A 404 5.77 -23.28 -28.70
CA ALA A 404 7.17 -22.88 -28.83
C ALA A 404 7.98 -23.17 -27.55
N LEU A 405 7.34 -23.12 -26.37
CA LEU A 405 7.93 -23.47 -25.06
C LEU A 405 8.64 -24.83 -25.04
N PHE A 406 8.21 -25.79 -25.86
CA PHE A 406 8.79 -27.14 -25.94
C PHE A 406 9.89 -27.30 -27.00
N SER A 407 10.16 -26.25 -27.78
CA SER A 407 11.26 -26.26 -28.75
C SER A 407 12.60 -25.95 -28.08
N GLU A 408 13.67 -26.64 -28.49
CA GLU A 408 15.04 -26.49 -27.95
C GLU A 408 15.67 -25.11 -28.27
N ALA A 409 15.06 -24.33 -29.17
CA ALA A 409 15.46 -22.96 -29.40
C ALA A 409 15.08 -22.12 -28.18
N ASN A 410 16.07 -21.52 -27.50
CA ASN A 410 15.93 -20.56 -26.41
C ASN A 410 15.12 -19.27 -26.76
N SER A 411 14.24 -19.27 -27.76
CA SER A 411 13.41 -18.15 -28.21
C SER A 411 12.23 -17.83 -27.27
N ASN A 412 11.99 -18.68 -26.27
CA ASN A 412 10.77 -18.74 -25.45
C ASN A 412 10.59 -17.61 -24.41
N LYS A 413 11.35 -16.51 -24.50
CA LYS A 413 11.16 -15.31 -23.66
C LYS A 413 10.67 -14.09 -24.46
N LEU A 414 10.49 -14.22 -25.78
CA LEU A 414 10.15 -13.10 -26.67
C LEU A 414 8.65 -12.80 -26.75
N SER A 415 7.78 -13.77 -26.44
CA SER A 415 6.32 -13.63 -26.52
C SER A 415 5.68 -13.18 -25.21
N GLY A 416 6.36 -13.31 -24.06
CA GLY A 416 5.80 -13.02 -22.73
C GLY A 416 5.06 -14.19 -22.08
N VAL A 417 4.96 -15.34 -22.76
CA VAL A 417 4.43 -16.61 -22.24
C VAL A 417 5.59 -17.48 -21.76
N TYR A 418 5.46 -18.05 -20.57
CA TYR A 418 6.54 -18.77 -19.86
C TYR A 418 6.16 -20.21 -19.49
N LYS A 419 4.87 -20.54 -19.48
CA LYS A 419 4.38 -21.88 -19.16
C LYS A 419 3.03 -22.14 -19.81
N GLN A 420 2.67 -23.41 -19.91
CA GLN A 420 1.35 -23.85 -20.33
C GLN A 420 0.28 -23.40 -19.34
N ASN A 421 -0.88 -22.99 -19.85
CA ASN A 421 -2.03 -22.72 -19.01
C ASN A 421 -2.68 -24.06 -18.57
N PRO A 422 -3.04 -24.22 -17.29
CA PRO A 422 -3.59 -25.47 -16.77
C PRO A 422 -5.03 -25.74 -17.25
N LEU A 423 -5.68 -24.73 -17.83
CA LEU A 423 -7.08 -24.79 -18.28
C LEU A 423 -7.21 -25.23 -19.74
N SER A 424 -6.11 -25.61 -20.38
CA SER A 424 -6.06 -26.05 -21.77
C SER A 424 -6.83 -27.35 -22.01
N GLU A 425 -7.18 -28.09 -20.95
CA GLU A 425 -8.02 -29.28 -20.99
C GLU A 425 -9.52 -28.97 -21.20
N LEU A 426 -9.95 -27.74 -20.92
CA LEU A 426 -11.35 -27.32 -21.09
C LEU A 426 -11.65 -27.06 -22.56
N GLN A 427 -12.71 -27.67 -23.08
CA GLN A 427 -13.07 -27.58 -24.49
C GLN A 427 -13.53 -26.17 -24.87
N TYR A 428 -14.16 -25.45 -23.94
CA TYR A 428 -14.78 -24.17 -24.20
C TYR A 428 -14.02 -22.99 -23.62
N PHE A 429 -12.80 -23.21 -23.11
CA PHE A 429 -11.97 -22.17 -22.52
C PHE A 429 -10.81 -21.79 -23.44
N SER A 430 -10.58 -20.49 -23.59
CA SER A 430 -9.33 -19.96 -24.10
C SER A 430 -8.97 -18.70 -23.34
N VAL A 431 -7.71 -18.58 -22.96
CA VAL A 431 -7.22 -17.46 -22.12
C VAL A 431 -7.70 -16.11 -22.66
N LEU A 432 -7.52 -15.84 -23.95
CA LEU A 432 -7.84 -14.52 -24.53
C LEU A 432 -9.33 -14.20 -24.61
N ASP A 433 -10.22 -15.19 -24.66
CA ASP A 433 -11.67 -14.95 -24.69
C ASP A 433 -12.27 -14.88 -23.29
N ASN A 434 -11.62 -15.52 -22.31
CA ASN A 434 -12.23 -15.75 -21.01
C ASN A 434 -11.50 -15.03 -19.87
N ILE A 435 -10.29 -14.52 -20.09
CA ILE A 435 -9.63 -13.65 -19.13
C ILE A 435 -10.41 -12.33 -19.00
N CYS A 436 -10.58 -11.86 -17.77
CA CYS A 436 -11.27 -10.62 -17.47
C CYS A 436 -10.43 -9.81 -16.48
N PRO A 437 -10.19 -8.51 -16.75
CA PRO A 437 -9.47 -7.65 -15.83
C PRO A 437 -10.28 -7.45 -14.54
N ASP A 438 -9.60 -7.18 -13.44
CA ASP A 438 -10.25 -6.89 -12.17
C ASP A 438 -10.50 -5.39 -12.08
N LEU A 439 -11.75 -4.97 -12.26
CA LEU A 439 -12.13 -3.56 -12.22
C LEU A 439 -11.72 -2.87 -10.91
N MET A 440 -11.75 -3.59 -9.78
CA MET A 440 -11.34 -3.04 -8.50
C MET A 440 -9.83 -2.77 -8.49
N HIS A 441 -9.02 -3.78 -8.81
CA HIS A 441 -7.56 -3.66 -8.77
C HIS A 441 -6.99 -2.78 -9.89
N ASP A 442 -7.50 -2.93 -11.12
CA ASP A 442 -6.93 -2.29 -12.30
C ASP A 442 -7.40 -0.84 -12.47
N ILE A 443 -8.68 -0.56 -12.19
CA ILE A 443 -9.27 0.77 -12.37
C ILE A 443 -9.39 1.51 -11.03
N LEU A 444 -10.18 1.00 -10.09
CA LEU A 444 -10.54 1.75 -8.87
C LEU A 444 -9.34 1.96 -7.93
N GLU A 445 -8.53 0.92 -7.76
CA GLU A 445 -7.29 0.95 -6.98
C GLU A 445 -6.07 1.30 -7.84
N GLY A 446 -6.16 1.01 -9.14
CA GLY A 446 -5.11 1.27 -10.11
C GLY A 446 -5.20 2.66 -10.75
N CYS A 447 -5.43 2.69 -12.07
CA CYS A 447 -5.19 3.88 -12.89
C CYS A 447 -6.04 5.10 -12.49
N LEU A 448 -7.29 4.89 -12.06
CA LEU A 448 -8.20 5.99 -11.74
C LEU A 448 -7.67 6.88 -10.63
N GLN A 449 -6.96 6.31 -9.66
CA GLN A 449 -6.37 7.07 -8.55
C GLN A 449 -5.30 8.05 -9.02
N TYR A 450 -4.54 7.70 -10.06
CA TYR A 450 -3.50 8.56 -10.62
C TYR A 450 -4.12 9.67 -11.48
N GLU A 451 -5.07 9.31 -12.34
CA GLU A 451 -5.77 10.26 -13.19
C GLU A 451 -6.54 11.29 -12.38
N LEU A 452 -7.30 10.86 -11.37
CA LEU A 452 -8.04 11.78 -10.49
C LEU A 452 -7.12 12.76 -9.78
N LYS A 453 -5.93 12.34 -9.32
CA LYS A 453 -4.97 13.26 -8.69
C LYS A 453 -4.51 14.34 -9.66
N ILE A 454 -4.21 13.98 -10.91
CA ILE A 454 -3.75 14.93 -11.94
C ILE A 454 -4.88 15.91 -12.29
N VAL A 455 -6.09 15.39 -12.51
CA VAL A 455 -7.27 16.20 -12.81
C VAL A 455 -7.56 17.18 -11.67
N LEU A 456 -7.62 16.70 -10.42
CA LEU A 456 -7.88 17.54 -9.26
C LEU A 456 -6.77 18.57 -9.03
N HIS A 457 -5.50 18.18 -9.19
CA HIS A 457 -4.38 19.13 -9.11
C HIS A 457 -4.54 20.28 -10.12
N ARG A 458 -4.93 19.97 -11.35
CA ARG A 458 -5.16 20.98 -12.38
C ARG A 458 -6.38 21.86 -12.07
N LEU A 459 -7.50 21.27 -11.64
CA LEU A 459 -8.72 22.01 -11.37
C LEU A 459 -8.59 22.92 -10.13
N LEU A 460 -7.97 22.42 -9.06
CA LEU A 460 -7.89 23.11 -7.78
C LEU A 460 -6.71 24.09 -7.70
N LEU A 461 -5.53 23.70 -8.20
CA LEU A 461 -4.27 24.42 -7.92
C LEU A 461 -3.69 25.15 -9.13
N ILE A 462 -3.93 24.66 -10.36
CA ILE A 462 -3.39 25.29 -11.58
C ILE A 462 -4.41 26.27 -12.16
N ASN A 463 -5.61 25.78 -12.48
CA ASN A 463 -6.63 26.56 -13.15
C ASN A 463 -7.57 27.26 -12.16
N CYS A 464 -7.55 26.86 -10.88
CA CYS A 464 -8.41 27.39 -9.81
C CYS A 464 -9.90 27.47 -10.21
N LEU A 465 -10.39 26.45 -10.94
CA LEU A 465 -11.78 26.37 -11.43
C LEU A 465 -12.75 25.83 -10.38
N LEU A 466 -12.22 25.24 -9.31
CA LEU A 466 -12.97 24.65 -8.23
C LEU A 466 -12.18 24.89 -6.93
N THR A 467 -12.87 25.20 -5.84
CA THR A 467 -12.26 25.27 -4.51
C THR A 467 -12.33 23.91 -3.81
N ILE A 468 -11.51 23.72 -2.78
CA ILE A 468 -11.56 22.52 -1.94
C ILE A 468 -12.93 22.42 -1.24
N GLU A 469 -13.53 23.56 -0.87
CA GLU A 469 -14.85 23.61 -0.25
C GLU A 469 -15.94 23.15 -1.22
N GLU A 470 -15.97 23.68 -2.45
CA GLU A 470 -16.93 23.26 -3.48
C GLU A 470 -16.78 21.79 -3.89
N PHE A 471 -15.56 21.25 -3.86
CA PHE A 471 -15.33 19.83 -4.16
C PHE A 471 -15.86 18.90 -3.07
N ASN A 472 -15.74 19.31 -1.79
CA ASN A 472 -16.11 18.48 -0.65
C ASN A 472 -17.61 18.50 -0.35
N GLY A 473 -18.38 19.39 -0.99
CA GLY A 473 -19.83 19.52 -0.84
C GLY A 473 -20.22 20.55 0.20
#